data_AF-A0A0D2AFM0-F1
#
_entry.id   AF-A0A0D2AFM0-F1
#
_cell.length_a   1.000
_cell.length_b   1.000
_cell.length_c   1.000
_cell.angle_alpha   90.00
_cell.angle_beta   90.00
_cell.angle_gamma   90.00
#
_symmetry.space_group_name_H-M   'P 1'
#
loop_
_entity.id
_entity.type
_entity.pdbx_description
1 polymer ?
#
loop_
_entity_poly.entity_id
_entity_poly.type
_entity_poly.pdbx_seq_one_letter_code
_entity_poly.pdbx_strand_id
1 'polypeptide(L)'
;MEKWGSIKRRHVAIKANAVDTLQAQFSGYGSTSNIVARCLDRLQLKQPLEEWSDATVAKVVEAFTDEKFPTVLALNKIDHPDADRNIAKIAKQQPPESIVLCSAISEVFLRRLTKQGYIKYKEGQEYLDTREDLIEQGDPDGGGLKEMDDKLKQRIENLKDMVLYRFGSTGVVQVLTRAAALLGLVPVFPVRNVHTYGSGGSGNTAVFRDCVLVKKNSTVADVARKVMGDAPIAFIEGDGGRRVAEDQIVSVGKNDILSFHVGR
;
A
#
# COMPACT_ATOMS: atom_id res chain seq x y z
N MET A 1 -14.34 -18.70 -24.08
CA MET A 1 -14.18 -17.99 -25.37
C MET A 1 -15.46 -17.84 -26.18
N GLU A 2 -16.59 -18.45 -25.77
CA GLU A 2 -17.86 -18.41 -26.51
C GLU A 2 -18.36 -17.00 -26.87
N LYS A 3 -18.10 -15.99 -26.03
CA LYS A 3 -18.54 -14.61 -26.28
C LYS A 3 -17.63 -13.80 -27.21
N TRP A 4 -16.40 -14.23 -27.47
CA TRP A 4 -15.42 -13.45 -28.26
C TRP A 4 -15.89 -13.22 -29.71
N GLY A 5 -16.48 -14.24 -30.35
CA GLY A 5 -17.01 -14.11 -31.71
C GLY A 5 -18.13 -13.07 -31.83
N SER A 6 -18.94 -12.88 -30.79
CA SER A 6 -19.96 -11.82 -30.76
C SER A 6 -19.32 -10.43 -30.62
N ILE A 7 -18.33 -10.31 -29.75
CA ILE A 7 -17.56 -9.07 -29.53
C ILE A 7 -16.88 -8.62 -30.83
N LYS A 8 -16.21 -9.54 -31.53
CA LYS A 8 -15.56 -9.27 -32.83
C LYS A 8 -16.55 -8.75 -33.87
N ARG A 9 -17.70 -9.42 -34.03
CA ARG A 9 -18.74 -8.99 -34.98
C ARG A 9 -19.25 -7.58 -34.68
N ARG A 10 -19.50 -7.27 -33.39
CA ARG A 10 -19.92 -5.93 -32.98
C ARG A 10 -18.83 -4.88 -33.23
N HIS A 11 -17.58 -5.18 -32.88
CA HIS A 11 -16.42 -4.31 -33.10
C HIS A 11 -16.32 -3.85 -34.56
N VAL A 12 -16.38 -4.80 -35.50
CA VAL A 12 -16.33 -4.52 -36.95
C VAL A 12 -17.56 -3.74 -37.40
N ALA A 13 -18.76 -4.13 -36.97
CA ALA A 13 -20.01 -3.51 -37.39
C ALA A 13 -20.08 -2.01 -37.04
N ILE A 14 -19.55 -1.62 -35.88
CA ILE A 14 -19.55 -0.22 -35.42
C ILE A 14 -18.25 0.52 -35.73
N LYS A 15 -17.27 -0.14 -36.37
CA LYS A 15 -15.91 0.40 -36.62
C LYS A 15 -15.27 0.97 -35.36
N ALA A 16 -15.40 0.26 -34.24
CA ALA A 16 -14.88 0.71 -32.95
C ALA A 16 -13.34 0.67 -32.92
N ASN A 17 -12.74 1.46 -32.04
CA ASN A 17 -11.35 1.27 -31.64
C ASN A 17 -11.21 0.02 -30.74
N ALA A 18 -10.09 -0.68 -30.84
CA ALA A 18 -9.74 -1.80 -29.97
C ALA A 18 -9.73 -1.39 -28.49
N VAL A 19 -9.24 -0.18 -28.19
CA VAL A 19 -9.22 0.37 -26.81
C VAL A 19 -10.63 0.45 -26.23
N ASP A 20 -11.58 1.05 -26.96
CA ASP A 20 -12.96 1.21 -26.47
C ASP A 20 -13.67 -0.13 -26.33
N THR A 21 -13.42 -1.04 -27.28
CA THR A 21 -14.00 -2.38 -27.27
C THR A 21 -13.57 -3.15 -26.03
N LEU A 22 -12.26 -3.17 -25.75
CA LEU A 22 -11.70 -3.86 -24.58
C LEU A 22 -12.04 -3.15 -23.28
N GLN A 23 -12.03 -1.81 -23.25
CA GLN A 23 -12.44 -1.05 -22.06
C GLN A 23 -13.89 -1.39 -21.69
N ALA A 24 -14.81 -1.47 -22.65
CA ALA A 24 -16.18 -1.88 -22.39
C ALA A 24 -16.25 -3.29 -21.78
N GLN A 25 -15.45 -4.24 -22.28
CA GLN A 25 -15.41 -5.60 -21.72
C GLN A 25 -14.78 -5.65 -20.31
N PHE A 26 -13.79 -4.81 -20.05
CA PHE A 26 -13.06 -4.78 -18.78
C PHE A 26 -13.58 -3.72 -17.79
N SER A 27 -14.66 -3.03 -18.13
CA SER A 27 -15.27 -1.97 -17.33
C SER A 27 -15.68 -2.46 -15.93
N GLY A 28 -16.18 -3.70 -15.84
CA GLY A 28 -16.52 -4.35 -14.57
C GLY A 28 -15.36 -4.52 -13.59
N TYR A 29 -14.12 -4.44 -14.08
CA TYR A 29 -12.90 -4.49 -13.26
C TYR A 29 -12.35 -3.10 -12.92
N GLY A 30 -13.09 -2.02 -13.20
CA GLY A 30 -12.63 -0.65 -13.01
C GLY A 30 -11.52 -0.26 -13.99
N SER A 31 -11.53 -0.82 -15.20
CA SER A 31 -10.58 -0.48 -16.25
C SER A 31 -10.87 0.89 -16.85
N THR A 32 -9.80 1.63 -17.17
CA THR A 32 -9.87 2.91 -17.89
C THR A 32 -9.27 2.74 -19.28
N SER A 33 -9.69 3.56 -20.25
CA SER A 33 -9.12 3.54 -21.60
C SER A 33 -7.61 3.71 -21.59
N ASN A 34 -7.07 4.51 -20.65
CA ASN A 34 -5.62 4.70 -20.48
C ASN A 34 -4.90 3.41 -20.06
N ILE A 35 -5.50 2.58 -19.19
CA ILE A 35 -4.91 1.28 -18.80
C ILE A 35 -4.91 0.32 -20.00
N VAL A 36 -6.03 0.24 -20.71
CA VAL A 36 -6.16 -0.63 -21.89
C VAL A 36 -5.17 -0.20 -22.98
N ALA A 37 -5.07 1.09 -23.28
CA ALA A 37 -4.14 1.64 -24.26
C ALA A 37 -2.69 1.27 -23.91
N ARG A 38 -2.24 1.54 -22.68
CA ARG A 38 -0.88 1.17 -22.25
C ARG A 38 -0.61 -0.34 -22.35
N CYS A 39 -1.61 -1.16 -22.03
CA CYS A 39 -1.49 -2.61 -22.16
C CYS A 39 -1.30 -3.03 -23.62
N LEU A 40 -2.09 -2.49 -24.55
CA LEU A 40 -1.97 -2.78 -25.98
C LEU A 40 -0.65 -2.25 -26.56
N ASP A 41 -0.23 -1.05 -26.16
CA ASP A 41 1.03 -0.44 -26.58
C ASP A 41 2.23 -1.28 -26.14
N ARG A 42 2.19 -1.86 -24.93
CA ARG A 42 3.24 -2.77 -24.43
C ARG A 42 3.32 -4.06 -25.24
N LEU A 43 2.17 -4.61 -25.67
CA LEU A 43 2.12 -5.84 -26.44
C LEU A 43 2.52 -5.64 -27.91
N GLN A 44 2.48 -4.41 -28.42
CA GLN A 44 2.83 -4.05 -29.80
C GLN A 44 2.19 -4.97 -30.85
N LEU A 45 0.91 -5.30 -30.65
CA LEU A 45 0.18 -6.18 -31.56
C LEU A 45 0.02 -5.48 -32.92
N LYS A 46 0.51 -6.13 -33.98
CA LYS A 46 0.47 -5.59 -35.36
C LYS A 46 -0.82 -5.89 -36.11
N GLN A 47 -1.59 -6.84 -35.59
CA GLN A 47 -2.81 -7.35 -36.20
C GLN A 47 -4.05 -6.72 -35.56
N PRO A 48 -5.09 -6.39 -36.34
CA PRO A 48 -6.32 -5.79 -35.83
C PRO A 48 -7.10 -6.79 -34.95
N LEU A 49 -7.99 -6.28 -34.09
CA LEU A 49 -8.67 -7.05 -33.04
C LEU A 49 -9.47 -8.24 -33.58
N GLU A 50 -10.09 -8.07 -34.76
CA GLU A 50 -10.89 -9.08 -35.43
C GLU A 50 -10.09 -10.31 -35.87
N GLU A 51 -8.79 -10.14 -36.12
CA GLU A 51 -7.86 -11.19 -36.54
C GLU A 51 -7.20 -11.91 -35.36
N TRP A 52 -7.48 -11.49 -34.12
CA TRP A 52 -6.87 -12.11 -32.95
C TRP A 52 -7.29 -13.57 -32.80
N SER A 53 -6.28 -14.42 -32.79
CA SER A 53 -6.39 -15.81 -32.38
C SER A 53 -6.65 -15.92 -30.88
N ASP A 54 -7.16 -17.07 -30.47
CA ASP A 54 -7.39 -17.39 -29.05
C ASP A 54 -6.13 -17.24 -28.19
N ALA A 55 -4.97 -17.63 -28.73
CA ALA A 55 -3.68 -17.44 -28.08
C ALA A 55 -3.32 -15.95 -27.92
N THR A 56 -3.69 -15.11 -28.89
CA THR A 56 -3.48 -13.66 -28.80
C THR A 56 -4.41 -13.06 -27.73
N VAL A 57 -5.67 -13.49 -27.70
CA VAL A 57 -6.63 -13.05 -26.67
C VAL A 57 -6.13 -13.42 -25.28
N ALA A 58 -5.62 -14.65 -25.09
CA ALA A 58 -5.05 -15.08 -23.82
C ALA A 58 -3.88 -14.19 -23.38
N LYS A 59 -2.94 -13.89 -24.29
CA LYS A 59 -1.82 -12.97 -24.03
C LYS A 59 -2.27 -11.56 -23.65
N VAL A 60 -3.30 -11.05 -24.32
CA VAL A 60 -3.88 -9.73 -24.00
C VAL A 60 -4.49 -9.73 -22.61
N VAL A 61 -5.21 -10.79 -22.25
CA VAL A 61 -5.82 -10.92 -20.91
C VAL A 61 -4.76 -11.05 -19.82
N GLU A 62 -3.70 -11.83 -20.05
CA GLU A 62 -2.57 -11.97 -19.12
C GLU A 62 -1.89 -10.62 -18.88
N ALA A 63 -1.47 -9.94 -19.95
CA ALA A 63 -0.84 -8.63 -19.85
C ALA A 63 -1.76 -7.56 -19.23
N PHE A 64 -3.06 -7.61 -19.53
CA PHE A 64 -4.03 -6.73 -18.89
C PHE A 64 -4.15 -7.01 -17.40
N THR A 65 -4.12 -8.28 -16.99
CA THR A 65 -4.18 -8.69 -15.59
C THR A 65 -2.96 -8.17 -14.83
N ASP A 66 -1.77 -8.32 -15.40
CA ASP A 66 -0.52 -7.82 -14.81
C ASP A 66 -0.51 -6.30 -14.65
N GLU A 67 -0.98 -5.56 -15.67
CA GLU A 67 -1.07 -4.10 -15.63
C GLU A 67 -2.16 -3.61 -14.64
N LYS A 68 -3.30 -4.29 -14.61
CA LYS A 68 -4.47 -3.85 -13.82
C LYS A 68 -4.41 -4.27 -12.36
N PHE A 69 -3.77 -5.40 -12.08
CA PHE A 69 -3.67 -6.00 -10.76
C PHE A 69 -2.20 -6.28 -10.37
N PRO A 70 -1.38 -5.23 -10.21
CA PRO A 70 -0.07 -5.39 -9.62
C PRO A 70 -0.16 -6.14 -8.28
N THR A 71 0.62 -7.20 -8.12
CA THR A 71 0.48 -8.17 -7.02
C THR A 71 1.76 -8.27 -6.18
N VAL A 72 1.60 -8.38 -4.86
CA VAL A 72 2.66 -8.70 -3.91
C VAL A 72 2.36 -10.07 -3.28
N LEU A 73 3.34 -10.95 -3.28
CA LEU A 73 3.28 -12.30 -2.74
C LEU A 73 3.73 -12.30 -1.27
N ALA A 74 2.76 -12.42 -0.37
CA ALA A 74 3.01 -12.62 1.06
C ALA A 74 3.25 -14.11 1.35
N LEU A 75 4.51 -14.50 1.53
CA LEU A 75 4.88 -15.86 1.92
C LEU A 75 4.74 -16.02 3.43
N ASN A 76 3.52 -16.32 3.84
CA ASN A 76 3.15 -16.46 5.24
C ASN A 76 3.67 -17.78 5.86
N LYS A 77 3.75 -17.79 7.20
CA LYS A 77 4.18 -18.91 8.05
C LYS A 77 5.69 -19.13 8.14
N ILE A 78 6.47 -18.06 8.10
CA ILE A 78 7.93 -18.14 8.28
C ILE A 78 8.36 -18.56 9.69
N ASP A 79 7.41 -18.54 10.64
CA ASP A 79 7.57 -19.09 11.99
C ASP A 79 7.59 -20.63 12.03
N HIS A 80 7.35 -21.32 10.92
CA HIS A 80 7.42 -22.78 10.86
C HIS A 80 8.86 -23.24 10.57
N PRO A 81 9.39 -24.28 11.27
CA PRO A 81 10.77 -24.76 11.06
C PRO A 81 11.08 -25.16 9.61
N ASP A 82 10.10 -25.74 8.91
CA ASP A 82 10.24 -26.15 7.50
C ASP A 82 10.02 -25.04 6.45
N ALA A 83 9.84 -23.78 6.88
CA ALA A 83 9.47 -22.68 5.98
C ALA A 83 10.53 -22.45 4.88
N ASP A 84 11.82 -22.58 5.20
CA ASP A 84 12.93 -22.26 4.30
C ASP A 84 12.88 -23.02 2.96
N ARG A 85 12.51 -24.30 3.01
CA ARG A 85 12.41 -25.15 1.82
C ARG A 85 11.34 -24.62 0.86
N ASN A 86 10.20 -24.19 1.39
CA ASN A 86 9.10 -23.66 0.60
C ASN A 86 9.40 -22.26 0.08
N ILE A 87 10.00 -21.41 0.92
CA ILE A 87 10.48 -20.07 0.53
C ILE A 87 11.46 -20.19 -0.63
N ALA A 88 12.48 -21.04 -0.52
CA ALA A 88 13.48 -21.22 -1.57
C ALA A 88 12.88 -21.74 -2.88
N LYS A 89 11.86 -22.62 -2.83
CA LYS A 89 11.18 -23.12 -4.02
C LYS A 89 10.43 -22.01 -4.76
N ILE A 90 9.72 -21.15 -4.03
CA ILE A 90 8.92 -20.06 -4.61
C ILE A 90 9.83 -18.92 -5.08
N ALA A 91 10.84 -18.56 -4.30
CA ALA A 91 11.79 -17.50 -4.63
C ALA A 91 12.60 -17.77 -5.91
N LYS A 92 12.75 -19.05 -6.31
CA LYS A 92 13.36 -19.41 -7.61
C LYS A 92 12.48 -19.12 -8.82
N GLN A 93 11.17 -18.94 -8.62
CA GLN A 93 10.18 -18.79 -9.69
C GLN A 93 9.62 -17.38 -9.78
N GLN A 94 9.91 -16.53 -8.81
CA GLN A 94 9.28 -15.23 -8.64
C GLN A 94 10.35 -14.15 -8.43
N PRO A 95 10.17 -12.94 -8.97
CA PRO A 95 11.10 -11.85 -8.74
C PRO A 95 11.21 -11.51 -7.25
N PRO A 96 12.41 -11.29 -6.70
CA PRO A 96 12.58 -11.01 -5.26
C PRO A 96 11.75 -9.81 -4.78
N GLU A 97 11.56 -8.80 -5.62
CA GLU A 97 10.82 -7.58 -5.31
C GLU A 97 9.30 -7.77 -5.16
N SER A 98 8.74 -8.86 -5.70
CA SER A 98 7.32 -9.19 -5.55
C SER A 98 7.04 -10.01 -4.30
N ILE A 99 8.08 -10.47 -3.59
CA ILE A 99 7.97 -11.39 -2.46
C ILE A 99 8.20 -10.66 -1.14
N VAL A 100 7.36 -10.96 -0.16
CA VAL A 100 7.59 -10.58 1.23
C VAL A 100 7.38 -11.80 2.13
N LEU A 101 8.37 -12.09 2.95
CA LEU A 101 8.31 -13.14 3.97
C LEU A 101 7.51 -12.63 5.16
N CYS A 102 6.51 -13.38 5.62
CA CYS A 102 5.72 -12.93 6.76
C CYS A 102 5.29 -14.02 7.75
N SER A 103 5.04 -13.59 8.99
CA SER A 103 4.36 -14.38 10.02
C SER A 103 3.19 -13.58 10.57
N ALA A 104 2.01 -13.81 10.01
CA ALA A 104 0.79 -13.13 10.44
C ALA A 104 0.42 -13.50 11.90
N ILE A 105 0.71 -14.73 12.33
CA ILE A 105 0.42 -15.17 13.70
C ILE A 105 1.32 -14.46 14.72
N SER A 106 2.60 -14.27 14.40
CA SER A 106 3.53 -13.50 15.22
C SER A 106 3.09 -12.05 15.35
N GLU A 107 2.67 -11.41 14.24
CA GLU A 107 2.15 -10.03 14.29
C GLU A 107 0.90 -9.91 15.17
N VAL A 108 -0.07 -10.82 15.00
CA VAL A 108 -1.29 -10.83 15.84
C VAL A 108 -0.94 -11.02 17.32
N PHE A 109 0.01 -11.90 17.62
CA PHE A 109 0.45 -12.15 18.99
C PHE A 109 1.12 -10.92 19.61
N LEU A 110 2.07 -10.29 18.92
CA LEU A 110 2.74 -9.07 19.38
C LEU A 110 1.73 -7.94 19.61
N ARG A 111 0.83 -7.68 18.66
CA ARG A 111 -0.22 -6.66 18.80
C ARG A 111 -1.13 -6.92 20.00
N ARG A 112 -1.45 -8.19 20.27
CA ARG A 112 -2.25 -8.58 21.44
C ARG A 112 -1.51 -8.27 22.74
N LEU A 113 -0.22 -8.58 22.82
CA LEU A 113 0.60 -8.32 24.01
C LEU A 113 0.78 -6.82 24.27
N THR A 114 1.01 -6.03 23.21
CA THR A 114 1.06 -4.56 23.31
C THR A 114 -0.26 -4.02 23.87
N LYS A 115 -1.40 -4.47 23.34
CA LYS A 115 -2.73 -4.05 23.83
C LYS A 115 -2.98 -4.45 25.29
N GLN A 116 -2.44 -5.58 25.72
CA GLN A 116 -2.57 -6.05 27.11
C GLN A 116 -1.59 -5.37 28.07
N GLY A 117 -0.61 -4.63 27.54
CA GLY A 117 0.41 -3.92 28.30
C GLY A 117 1.56 -4.81 28.78
N TYR A 118 1.86 -5.91 28.08
CA TYR A 118 2.99 -6.79 28.45
C TYR A 118 4.30 -6.42 27.77
N ILE A 119 4.23 -5.84 26.57
CA ILE A 119 5.40 -5.44 25.79
C ILE A 119 5.17 -4.06 25.18
N LYS A 120 6.26 -3.40 24.83
CA LYS A 120 6.27 -2.23 23.96
C LYS A 120 6.74 -2.67 22.58
N TYR A 121 5.80 -2.77 21.64
CA TYR A 121 6.08 -3.12 20.25
C TYR A 121 5.32 -2.19 19.32
N LYS A 122 6.01 -1.67 18.31
CA LYS A 122 5.42 -0.90 17.22
C LYS A 122 5.39 -1.78 15.96
N GLU A 123 4.23 -1.83 15.32
CA GLU A 123 3.97 -2.68 14.15
C GLU A 123 5.06 -2.49 13.08
N GLY A 124 5.66 -3.59 12.63
CA GLY A 124 6.70 -3.60 11.61
C GLY A 124 8.12 -3.24 12.08
N GLN A 125 8.32 -3.01 13.38
CA GLN A 125 9.66 -2.89 13.95
C GLN A 125 10.35 -4.25 14.07
N GLU A 126 11.67 -4.21 14.17
CA GLU A 126 12.53 -5.37 14.32
C GLU A 126 12.70 -5.78 15.78
N TYR A 127 12.43 -4.85 16.70
CA TYR A 127 12.61 -5.02 18.13
C TYR A 127 11.29 -4.77 18.89
N LEU A 128 11.23 -5.35 20.08
CA LEU A 128 10.22 -5.12 21.09
C LEU A 128 10.94 -4.96 22.43
N ASP A 129 10.41 -4.11 23.30
CA ASP A 129 10.92 -3.97 24.66
C ASP A 129 9.99 -4.69 25.64
N THR A 130 10.57 -5.50 26.52
CA THR A 130 9.89 -6.07 27.69
C THR A 130 10.02 -5.14 28.90
N ARG A 131 9.31 -5.47 29.98
CA ARG A 131 9.43 -4.72 31.25
C ARG A 131 10.88 -4.72 31.75
N GLU A 132 11.52 -5.88 31.71
CA GLU A 132 12.91 -6.07 32.12
C GLU A 132 13.89 -5.25 31.26
N ASP A 133 13.72 -5.28 29.93
CA ASP A 133 14.55 -4.50 29.00
C ASP A 133 14.47 -2.99 29.31
N LEU A 134 13.27 -2.48 29.59
CA LEU A 134 13.07 -1.06 29.91
C LEU A 134 13.67 -0.68 31.27
N ILE A 135 13.62 -1.58 32.26
CA ILE A 135 14.27 -1.36 33.56
C ILE A 135 15.79 -1.29 33.39
N GLU A 136 16.38 -2.18 32.60
CA GLU A 136 17.82 -2.18 32.30
C GLU A 136 18.23 -0.90 31.55
N GLN A 137 17.35 -0.40 30.67
CA GLN A 137 17.53 0.88 29.95
C GLN A 137 17.33 2.13 30.84
N GLY A 138 16.99 1.96 32.12
CA GLY A 138 16.92 3.04 33.10
C GLY A 138 15.52 3.58 33.38
N ASP A 139 14.45 2.88 32.99
CA ASP A 139 13.05 3.18 33.39
C ASP A 139 12.67 2.31 34.61
N PRO A 140 12.66 2.86 35.84
CA PRO A 140 12.43 2.06 37.06
C PRO A 140 11.06 1.37 37.10
N ASP A 141 10.07 1.91 36.38
CA ASP A 141 8.71 1.37 36.33
C ASP A 141 8.53 0.38 35.17
N GLY A 142 9.58 0.14 34.37
CA GLY A 142 9.57 -0.72 33.19
C GLY A 142 8.55 -0.27 32.16
N GLY A 143 8.40 1.04 31.96
CA GLY A 143 7.45 1.64 31.03
C GLY A 143 5.98 1.42 31.39
N GLY A 144 5.69 1.06 32.65
CA GLY A 144 4.34 0.71 33.09
C GLY A 144 3.84 -0.63 32.53
N LEU A 145 4.75 -1.47 32.00
CA LEU A 145 4.41 -2.79 31.47
C LEU A 145 4.13 -3.78 32.61
N LYS A 146 3.21 -4.71 32.36
CA LYS A 146 2.88 -5.80 33.28
C LYS A 146 3.98 -6.85 33.28
N GLU A 147 4.19 -7.45 34.43
CA GLU A 147 5.05 -8.62 34.56
C GLU A 147 4.46 -9.82 33.80
N MET A 148 5.34 -10.60 33.17
CA MET A 148 4.97 -11.78 32.37
C MET A 148 5.34 -13.06 33.12
N ASP A 149 4.53 -14.10 32.96
CA ASP A 149 4.89 -15.44 33.42
C ASP A 149 6.02 -16.06 32.56
N ASP A 150 6.72 -17.05 33.10
CA ASP A 150 7.86 -17.69 32.43
C ASP A 150 7.48 -18.31 31.08
N LYS A 151 6.24 -18.82 30.98
CA LYS A 151 5.73 -19.43 29.75
C LYS A 151 5.58 -18.39 28.64
N LEU A 152 5.11 -17.19 28.98
CA LEU A 152 4.95 -16.08 28.06
C LEU A 152 6.31 -15.51 27.67
N LYS A 153 7.23 -15.35 28.62
CA LYS A 153 8.63 -14.95 28.37
C LYS A 153 9.29 -15.88 27.36
N GLN A 154 9.22 -17.19 27.57
CA GLN A 154 9.78 -18.17 26.64
C GLN A 154 9.17 -18.10 25.23
N ARG A 155 7.86 -17.84 25.13
CA ARG A 155 7.19 -17.70 23.83
C ARG A 155 7.65 -16.47 23.07
N ILE A 156 7.91 -15.37 23.78
CA ILE A 156 8.42 -14.14 23.17
C ILE A 156 9.85 -14.35 22.69
N GLU A 157 10.72 -14.97 23.51
CA GLU A 157 12.11 -15.25 23.11
C GLU A 157 12.17 -16.18 21.89
N ASN A 158 11.38 -17.25 21.87
CA ASN A 158 11.28 -18.12 20.70
C ASN A 158 10.82 -17.35 19.44
N LEU A 159 9.87 -16.42 19.59
CA LEU A 159 9.40 -15.59 18.48
C LEU A 159 10.48 -14.62 18.00
N LYS A 160 11.22 -13.98 18.91
CA LYS A 160 12.34 -13.09 18.58
C LYS A 160 13.36 -13.84 17.72
N ASP A 161 13.78 -15.02 18.16
CA ASP A 161 14.77 -15.83 17.44
C ASP A 161 14.26 -16.35 16.09
N MET A 162 13.07 -16.95 16.07
CA MET A 162 12.55 -17.59 14.86
C MET A 162 12.11 -16.60 13.80
N VAL A 163 11.67 -15.40 14.19
CA VAL A 163 11.03 -14.44 13.29
C VAL A 163 11.80 -13.12 13.23
N LEU A 164 11.91 -12.39 14.34
CA LEU A 164 12.39 -11.01 14.31
C LEU A 164 13.88 -10.91 13.97
N TYR A 165 14.75 -11.64 14.68
CA TYR A 165 16.19 -11.63 14.40
C TYR A 165 16.53 -12.27 13.06
N ARG A 166 15.74 -13.27 12.64
CA ARG A 166 15.98 -13.98 11.39
C ARG A 166 15.55 -13.20 10.15
N PHE A 167 14.42 -12.49 10.21
CA PHE A 167 13.79 -11.86 9.04
C PHE A 167 13.66 -10.33 9.18
N GLY A 168 14.12 -9.74 10.28
CA GLY A 168 14.05 -8.32 10.59
C GLY A 168 12.66 -7.84 11.00
N SER A 169 11.56 -8.52 10.64
CA SER A 169 10.23 -8.16 11.14
C SER A 169 9.26 -9.33 10.95
N THR A 170 8.00 -9.14 11.34
CA THR A 170 6.91 -10.07 11.01
C THR A 170 6.51 -10.03 9.54
N GLY A 171 6.98 -9.04 8.76
CA GLY A 171 6.72 -8.88 7.33
C GLY A 171 5.32 -8.37 6.96
N VAL A 172 4.36 -8.32 7.88
CA VAL A 172 2.97 -7.91 7.57
C VAL A 172 2.91 -6.44 7.13
N VAL A 173 3.55 -5.54 7.87
CA VAL A 173 3.63 -4.12 7.50
C VAL A 173 4.44 -3.93 6.21
N GLN A 174 5.46 -4.76 5.99
CA GLN A 174 6.26 -4.72 4.77
C GLN A 174 5.42 -5.10 3.54
N VAL A 175 4.53 -6.09 3.62
CA VAL A 175 3.58 -6.43 2.54
C VAL A 175 2.73 -5.21 2.16
N LEU A 176 2.15 -4.52 3.16
CA LEU A 176 1.31 -3.35 2.92
C LEU A 176 2.12 -2.20 2.32
N THR A 177 3.34 -1.97 2.83
CA THR A 177 4.26 -0.94 2.33
C THR A 177 4.65 -1.21 0.87
N ARG A 178 4.97 -2.46 0.54
CA ARG A 178 5.27 -2.89 -0.83
C ARG A 178 4.07 -2.73 -1.75
N ALA A 179 2.87 -3.08 -1.31
CA ALA A 179 1.65 -2.89 -2.09
C ALA A 179 1.39 -1.41 -2.38
N ALA A 180 1.54 -0.53 -1.39
CA ALA A 180 1.41 0.92 -1.58
C ALA A 180 2.46 1.47 -2.56
N ALA A 181 3.72 1.02 -2.43
CA ALA A 181 4.80 1.41 -3.32
C ALA A 181 4.57 0.92 -4.76
N LEU A 182 4.09 -0.31 -4.94
CA LEU A 182 3.78 -0.91 -6.24
C LEU A 182 2.65 -0.15 -6.96
N LEU A 183 1.66 0.33 -6.20
CA LEU A 183 0.61 1.21 -6.71
C LEU A 183 1.07 2.66 -6.93
N GLY A 184 2.33 2.97 -6.59
CA GLY A 184 2.90 4.31 -6.70
C GLY A 184 2.15 5.32 -5.83
N LEU A 185 1.69 4.92 -4.64
CA LEU A 185 0.95 5.80 -3.75
C LEU A 185 1.88 6.74 -2.99
N VAL A 186 1.51 8.01 -2.94
CA VAL A 186 2.18 9.07 -2.17
C VAL A 186 1.31 9.39 -0.95
N PRO A 187 1.83 9.25 0.28
CA PRO A 187 1.13 9.73 1.47
C PRO A 187 1.17 11.26 1.53
N VAL A 188 0.02 11.85 1.80
CA VAL A 188 -0.13 13.29 2.03
C VAL A 188 -0.90 13.47 3.33
N PHE A 189 -0.39 14.36 4.18
CA PHE A 189 -0.91 14.64 5.51
C PHE A 189 -1.63 15.98 5.53
N PRO A 190 -2.96 16.00 5.35
CA PRO A 190 -3.72 17.23 5.52
C PRO A 190 -3.71 17.66 6.99
N VAL A 191 -3.38 18.92 7.23
CA VAL A 191 -3.33 19.54 8.55
C VAL A 191 -4.12 20.85 8.54
N ARG A 192 -4.66 21.24 9.68
CA ARG A 192 -5.33 22.55 9.84
C ARG A 192 -4.33 23.67 10.11
N ASN A 193 -3.19 23.34 10.71
CA ASN A 193 -2.13 24.29 11.01
C ASN A 193 -0.78 23.62 10.73
N VAL A 194 0.02 24.20 9.83
CA VAL A 194 1.32 23.68 9.39
C VAL A 194 2.45 23.90 10.39
N HIS A 195 2.27 24.77 11.40
CA HIS A 195 3.26 24.97 12.46
C HIS A 195 3.08 23.99 13.63
N THR A 196 1.85 23.53 13.87
CA THR A 196 1.55 22.56 14.94
C THR A 196 1.25 21.17 14.42
N TYR A 197 1.05 21.02 13.11
CA TYR A 197 0.59 19.80 12.44
C TYR A 197 -0.73 19.22 12.99
N GLY A 198 -1.52 20.07 13.65
CA GLY A 198 -2.79 19.67 14.25
C GLY A 198 -3.93 19.59 13.23
N SER A 199 -4.85 18.64 13.44
CA SER A 199 -6.07 18.47 12.62
C SER A 199 -7.27 19.30 13.10
N GLY A 200 -7.15 19.99 14.24
CA GLY A 200 -8.00 21.13 14.60
C GLY A 200 -9.45 20.83 15.00
N GLY A 201 -9.77 19.61 15.45
CA GLY A 201 -11.00 19.35 16.19
C GLY A 201 -10.86 19.82 17.65
N SER A 202 -11.89 20.45 18.22
CA SER A 202 -11.89 20.87 19.62
C SER A 202 -11.61 19.67 20.54
N GLY A 203 -10.54 19.74 21.32
CA GLY A 203 -10.12 18.67 22.24
C GLY A 203 -9.18 17.61 21.64
N ASN A 204 -8.81 17.72 20.36
CA ASN A 204 -7.92 16.75 19.72
C ASN A 204 -6.49 17.30 19.57
N THR A 205 -5.55 16.77 20.36
CA THR A 205 -4.12 17.16 20.38
C THR A 205 -3.25 16.34 19.43
N ALA A 206 -3.83 15.36 18.71
CA ALA A 206 -3.08 14.51 17.81
C ALA A 206 -2.54 15.26 16.58
N VAL A 207 -1.23 15.23 16.42
CA VAL A 207 -0.53 15.70 15.20
C VAL A 207 -0.62 14.65 14.09
N PHE A 208 -0.67 15.10 12.83
CA PHE A 208 -0.74 14.21 11.64
C PHE A 208 -1.81 13.12 11.73
N ARG A 209 -2.99 13.46 12.25
CA ARG A 209 -4.09 12.50 12.44
C ARG A 209 -4.49 11.81 11.13
N ASP A 210 -4.60 12.59 10.07
CA ASP A 210 -5.14 12.14 8.80
C ASP A 210 -3.99 11.92 7.80
N CYS A 211 -4.07 10.84 7.04
CA CYS A 211 -3.15 10.53 5.95
C CYS A 211 -3.97 10.06 4.75
N VAL A 212 -3.77 10.72 3.62
CA VAL A 212 -4.45 10.42 2.37
C VAL A 212 -3.43 9.93 1.36
N LEU A 213 -3.70 8.77 0.77
CA LEU A 213 -2.87 8.22 -0.29
C LEU A 213 -3.36 8.72 -1.65
N VAL A 214 -2.50 9.40 -2.41
CA VAL A 214 -2.76 9.80 -3.81
C VAL A 214 -1.82 9.09 -4.76
N LYS A 215 -2.13 9.11 -6.07
CA LYS A 215 -1.25 8.48 -7.05
C LYS A 215 0.00 9.34 -7.26
N LYS A 216 1.10 8.70 -7.67
CA LYS A 216 2.30 9.40 -8.13
C LYS A 216 1.92 10.41 -9.22
N ASN A 217 2.57 11.57 -9.16
CA ASN A 217 2.33 12.72 -10.05
C ASN A 217 0.96 13.40 -9.86
N SER A 218 0.21 13.08 -8.81
CA SER A 218 -0.94 13.91 -8.42
C SER A 218 -0.50 15.34 -8.09
N THR A 219 -1.36 16.28 -8.41
CA THR A 219 -1.20 17.70 -8.09
C THR A 219 -1.75 18.00 -6.71
N VAL A 220 -1.40 19.17 -6.18
CA VAL A 220 -1.97 19.69 -4.94
C VAL A 220 -3.49 19.87 -5.07
N ALA A 221 -3.99 20.27 -6.25
CA ALA A 221 -5.43 20.33 -6.53
C ALA A 221 -6.11 18.96 -6.46
N ASP A 222 -5.46 17.89 -6.93
CA ASP A 222 -6.01 16.53 -6.81
C ASP A 222 -6.16 16.10 -5.35
N VAL A 223 -5.16 16.43 -4.51
CA VAL A 223 -5.25 16.20 -3.07
C VAL A 223 -6.38 17.01 -2.47
N ALA A 224 -6.46 18.30 -2.80
CA ALA A 224 -7.48 19.19 -2.25
C ALA A 224 -8.89 18.70 -2.58
N ARG A 225 -9.14 18.31 -3.84
CA ARG A 225 -10.40 17.70 -4.28
C ARG A 225 -10.71 16.42 -3.52
N LYS A 226 -9.70 15.59 -3.25
CA LYS A 226 -9.87 14.34 -2.50
C LYS A 226 -10.20 14.57 -1.02
N VAL A 227 -9.66 15.61 -0.41
CA VAL A 227 -9.85 15.93 1.02
C VAL A 227 -11.11 16.76 1.25
N MET A 228 -11.36 17.75 0.39
CA MET A 228 -12.36 18.81 0.57
C MET A 228 -13.55 18.71 -0.38
N GLY A 229 -13.52 17.81 -1.38
CA GLY A 229 -14.55 17.74 -2.41
C GLY A 229 -14.51 18.96 -3.33
N ASP A 230 -15.68 19.54 -3.62
CA ASP A 230 -15.84 20.71 -4.49
C ASP A 230 -15.79 22.05 -3.73
N ALA A 231 -15.29 22.06 -2.50
CA ALA A 231 -15.18 23.28 -1.70
C ALA A 231 -14.21 24.29 -2.37
N PRO A 232 -14.57 25.58 -2.46
CA PRO A 232 -13.70 26.59 -3.05
C PRO A 232 -12.46 26.80 -2.18
N ILE A 233 -11.28 26.80 -2.80
CA ILE A 233 -10.00 26.99 -2.11
C ILE A 233 -9.58 28.45 -2.30
N ALA A 234 -9.36 29.16 -1.19
CA ALA A 234 -8.78 30.50 -1.21
C ALA A 234 -7.27 30.44 -1.43
N PHE A 235 -6.58 29.57 -0.68
CA PHE A 235 -5.16 29.33 -0.81
C PHE A 235 -4.75 28.04 -0.11
N ILE A 236 -3.51 27.61 -0.37
CA ILE A 236 -2.93 26.38 0.15
C ILE A 236 -1.59 26.70 0.81
N GLU A 237 -1.37 26.14 1.98
CA GLU A 237 -0.12 26.24 2.73
C GLU A 237 0.56 24.87 2.78
N GLY A 238 1.85 24.85 2.50
CA GLY A 238 2.72 23.71 2.74
C GLY A 238 3.48 23.86 4.05
N ASP A 239 4.32 22.87 4.33
CA ASP A 239 5.23 22.90 5.48
C ASP A 239 6.00 24.23 5.60
N GLY A 240 6.14 24.73 6.84
CA GLY A 240 6.74 26.03 7.14
C GLY A 240 5.90 27.25 6.77
N GLY A 241 4.62 27.10 6.39
CA GLY A 241 3.73 28.23 6.06
C GLY A 241 3.90 28.79 4.65
N ARG A 242 4.63 28.08 3.78
CA ARG A 242 4.84 28.52 2.39
C ARG A 242 3.57 28.39 1.56
N ARG A 243 3.31 29.37 0.69
CA ARG A 243 2.24 29.26 -0.31
C ARG A 243 2.60 28.18 -1.33
N VAL A 244 1.63 27.30 -1.63
CA VAL A 244 1.77 26.22 -2.60
C VAL A 244 0.74 26.43 -3.70
N ALA A 245 1.18 26.37 -4.96
CA ALA A 245 0.28 26.45 -6.10
C ALA A 245 -0.40 25.11 -6.37
N GLU A 246 -1.63 25.17 -6.89
CA GLU A 246 -2.49 24.02 -7.15
C GLU A 246 -1.93 23.01 -8.16
N ASP A 247 -1.15 23.50 -9.12
CA ASP A 247 -0.52 22.72 -10.20
C ASP A 247 0.77 21.99 -9.76
N GLN A 248 1.29 22.30 -8.57
CA GLN A 248 2.49 21.64 -8.08
C GLN A 248 2.23 20.16 -7.78
N ILE A 249 3.21 19.33 -8.11
CA ILE A 249 3.17 17.89 -7.84
C ILE A 249 3.44 17.64 -6.35
N VAL A 250 2.72 16.67 -5.79
CA VAL A 250 3.00 16.12 -4.46
C VAL A 250 3.89 14.88 -4.55
N SER A 251 4.88 14.80 -3.66
CA SER A 251 5.75 13.64 -3.47
C SER A 251 6.25 13.60 -2.03
N VAL A 252 6.76 12.45 -1.57
CA VAL A 252 7.35 12.36 -0.22
C VAL A 252 8.45 13.42 -0.07
N GLY A 253 8.38 14.22 1.00
CA GLY A 253 9.25 15.37 1.28
C GLY A 253 8.94 16.66 0.51
N LYS A 254 7.93 16.67 -0.37
CA LYS A 254 7.57 17.84 -1.18
C LYS A 254 6.05 17.94 -1.31
N ASN A 255 5.49 18.97 -0.67
CA ASN A 255 4.05 19.24 -0.68
C ASN A 255 3.22 18.04 -0.16
N ASP A 256 3.81 17.23 0.72
CA ASP A 256 3.19 16.09 1.39
C ASP A 256 2.60 16.44 2.76
N ILE A 257 2.78 17.68 3.23
CA ILE A 257 2.05 18.27 4.36
C ILE A 257 1.33 19.50 3.80
N LEU A 258 0.01 19.51 3.87
CA LEU A 258 -0.82 20.55 3.24
C LEU A 258 -1.92 21.04 4.18
N SER A 259 -2.16 22.34 4.17
CA SER A 259 -3.32 22.97 4.78
C SER A 259 -4.14 23.72 3.75
N PHE A 260 -5.43 23.39 3.67
CA PHE A 260 -6.37 23.95 2.71
C PHE A 260 -7.25 25.01 3.39
N HIS A 261 -7.20 26.24 2.89
CA HIS A 261 -8.00 27.34 3.40
C HIS A 261 -9.14 27.61 2.43
N VAL A 262 -10.38 27.49 2.93
CA VAL A 262 -11.59 27.59 2.12
C VAL A 262 -11.94 29.06 1.84
N GLY A 263 -12.27 29.36 0.58
CA GLY A 263 -12.79 30.66 0.16
C GLY A 263 -14.26 30.83 0.52
N ARG A 264 -14.71 32.08 0.63
CA ARG A 264 -16.15 32.38 0.73
C ARG A 264 -16.86 32.13 -0.59
#